data_AF-A0AAD0CDY5-F1
#
_entry.id   AF-A0AAD0CDY5-F1
#
_cell.length_a   1.000
_cell.length_b   1.000
_cell.length_c   1.000
_cell.angle_alpha   90.00
_cell.angle_beta   90.00
_cell.angle_gamma   90.00
#
_symmetry.space_group_name_H-M   'P 1'
#
loop_
_entity.id
_entity.type
_entity.pdbx_description
1 polymer ?
#
loop_
_entity_poly.entity_id
_entity_poly.type
_entity_poly.pdbx_seq_one_letter_code
_entity_poly.pdbx_strand_id
1 'polypeptide(L)'
;MRILTILCVLAGSLIVSGCELNNGTQAQGGNKTSNTKNVSPSPKPMPKLAPVYPSAERVIALHANQCGGFTLPPTKRSFKGENELKAFFKFMCLKVSTDPNTVMTKLLKLDLAYFWPDDIKQYLWLQKQQITLQINAQKEQQTLNNQMQKTLSSLADIEQQLLLREDTKEQ
;
A
#
# COMPACT_ATOMS: atom_id res chain seq x y z
N MET A 1 -20.70 0.84 38.25
CA MET A 1 -19.65 0.82 39.29
C MET A 1 -18.50 -0.03 38.74
N ARG A 2 -17.54 0.55 38.01
CA ARG A 2 -16.21 1.02 38.48
C ARG A 2 -15.57 0.10 39.52
N ILE A 3 -14.71 -0.83 39.09
CA ILE A 3 -13.46 -1.13 39.81
C ILE A 3 -12.34 -1.23 38.77
N LEU A 4 -11.47 -0.22 38.84
CA LEU A 4 -10.16 -0.12 38.21
C LEU A 4 -9.19 -0.91 39.09
N THR A 5 -8.45 -1.87 38.53
CA THR A 5 -7.24 -2.38 39.17
C THR A 5 -6.10 -2.42 38.17
N ILE A 6 -5.18 -1.50 38.43
CA ILE A 6 -3.89 -1.24 37.81
C ILE A 6 -2.91 -2.33 38.22
N LEU A 7 -2.12 -2.86 37.28
CA LEU A 7 -0.81 -3.43 37.59
C LEU A 7 0.20 -2.97 36.55
N CYS A 8 0.90 -1.89 36.92
CA CYS A 8 2.17 -1.47 36.35
C CYS A 8 3.25 -2.49 36.72
N VAL A 9 3.97 -3.01 35.73
CA VAL A 9 5.32 -3.55 35.94
C VAL A 9 6.28 -2.71 35.10
N LEU A 10 7.00 -1.84 35.81
CA LEU A 10 8.18 -1.11 35.36
C LEU A 10 9.42 -1.98 35.59
N ALA A 11 10.47 -1.68 34.82
CA ALA A 11 11.88 -2.10 34.90
C ALA A 11 12.29 -3.17 33.86
N GLY A 12 13.37 -3.03 33.10
CA GLY A 12 14.43 -2.02 33.14
C GLY A 12 15.14 -1.87 31.80
N SER A 13 15.56 -0.65 31.52
CA SER A 13 16.47 -0.26 30.45
C SER A 13 17.89 -0.69 30.81
N LEU A 14 18.45 -1.64 30.06
CA LEU A 14 19.90 -1.84 30.00
C LEU A 14 20.48 -0.90 28.95
N ILE A 15 21.18 0.12 29.43
CA ILE A 15 22.00 1.03 28.65
C ILE A 15 23.30 0.27 28.33
N VAL A 16 23.58 0.00 27.06
CA VAL A 16 24.91 -0.40 26.61
C VAL A 16 25.58 0.84 26.05
N SER A 17 26.37 1.49 26.89
CA SER A 17 27.39 2.47 26.51
C SER A 17 28.74 1.76 26.36
N GLY A 18 29.45 2.07 25.28
CA GLY A 18 30.92 1.96 25.24
C GLY A 18 31.48 0.95 24.24
N CYS A 19 32.07 1.47 23.17
CA CYS A 19 33.51 1.33 22.90
C CYS A 19 33.89 2.26 21.74
N GLU A 20 34.31 3.48 22.07
CA GLU A 20 35.19 4.25 21.18
C GLU A 20 36.58 3.60 21.22
N LEU A 21 37.04 3.10 20.08
CA LEU A 21 38.44 2.72 19.91
C LEU A 21 39.23 3.97 19.52
N ASN A 22 39.80 4.60 20.54
CA ASN A 22 40.89 5.57 20.41
C ASN A 22 42.17 4.82 20.00
N ASN A 23 42.64 5.02 18.77
CA ASN A 23 44.02 4.72 18.39
C ASN A 23 44.75 6.04 18.20
N GLY A 24 45.31 6.54 19.31
CA GLY A 24 46.40 7.48 19.27
C GLY A 24 47.69 6.76 18.87
N THR A 25 48.28 7.19 17.75
CA THR A 25 49.72 7.03 17.51
C THR A 25 50.27 8.38 17.11
N GLN A 26 51.06 8.97 18.01
CA GLN A 26 52.01 10.03 17.67
C GLN A 26 53.17 9.44 16.86
N ALA A 27 53.57 10.12 15.79
CA ALA A 27 54.97 10.21 15.40
C ALA A 27 55.21 11.52 14.63
N GLN A 28 56.21 12.23 15.10
CA GLN A 28 56.64 13.58 14.78
C GLN A 28 57.69 13.54 13.64
N GLY A 29 57.71 14.53 12.75
CA GLY A 29 58.94 14.87 12.00
C GLY A 29 58.75 15.44 10.60
N GLY A 30 59.11 16.73 10.42
CA GLY A 30 59.57 17.25 9.12
C GLY A 30 58.93 18.57 8.64
N ASN A 31 59.45 19.70 9.10
CA ASN A 31 59.21 21.02 8.50
C ASN A 31 59.97 21.18 7.17
N LYS A 32 59.32 21.70 6.12
CA LYS A 32 59.92 22.57 5.09
C LYS A 32 58.85 23.30 4.22
N THR A 33 58.65 24.58 4.54
CA THR A 33 58.44 25.76 3.66
C THR A 33 57.53 25.69 2.41
N SER A 34 56.35 26.35 2.53
CA SER A 34 55.82 27.48 1.73
C SER A 34 56.01 27.52 0.20
N ASN A 35 54.94 27.38 -0.61
CA ASN A 35 54.12 28.50 -1.11
C ASN A 35 52.98 28.06 -2.07
N THR A 36 51.76 28.52 -1.75
CA THR A 36 50.63 28.91 -2.64
C THR A 36 50.33 28.15 -3.95
N LYS A 37 49.27 27.34 -3.92
CA LYS A 37 48.00 27.56 -4.67
C LYS A 37 46.95 26.61 -4.09
N ASN A 38 46.04 27.15 -3.26
CA ASN A 38 44.87 26.43 -2.76
C ASN A 38 43.90 26.16 -3.92
N VAL A 39 44.13 25.08 -4.65
CA VAL A 39 43.07 24.42 -5.40
C VAL A 39 42.48 23.39 -4.45
N SER A 40 41.41 23.78 -3.76
CA SER A 40 40.57 22.82 -3.06
C SER A 40 40.21 21.71 -4.06
N PRO A 41 40.47 20.43 -3.78
CA PRO A 41 40.05 19.38 -4.68
C PRO A 41 38.53 19.41 -4.71
N SER A 42 37.95 19.83 -5.83
CA SER A 42 36.51 19.70 -6.06
C SER A 42 36.11 18.27 -5.70
N PRO A 43 35.12 18.05 -4.83
CA PRO A 43 34.68 16.70 -4.50
C PRO A 43 34.31 16.01 -5.82
N LYS A 44 34.89 14.84 -6.11
CA LYS A 44 34.41 14.00 -7.22
C LYS A 44 32.89 13.89 -7.09
N PRO A 45 32.12 14.03 -8.19
CA PRO A 45 30.68 13.80 -8.16
C PRO A 45 30.43 12.47 -7.47
N MET A 46 29.71 12.50 -6.35
CA MET A 46 29.38 11.29 -5.62
C MET A 46 28.61 10.38 -6.58
N PRO A 47 28.96 9.07 -6.70
CA PRO A 47 28.21 8.17 -7.56
C PRO A 47 26.73 8.26 -7.21
N LYS A 48 25.85 8.37 -8.22
CA LYS A 48 24.40 8.35 -7.98
C LYS A 48 24.07 7.04 -7.26
N LEU A 49 23.79 7.10 -5.96
CA LEU A 49 23.41 5.92 -5.19
C LEU A 49 22.20 5.27 -5.89
N ALA A 50 22.24 3.95 -5.98
CA ALA A 50 21.13 3.18 -6.53
C ALA A 50 19.82 3.54 -5.77
N PRO A 51 18.68 3.56 -6.47
CA PRO A 51 17.40 3.82 -5.82
C PRO A 51 17.13 2.78 -4.73
N VAL A 52 16.73 3.26 -3.55
CA VAL A 52 16.36 2.39 -2.43
C VAL A 52 14.85 2.14 -2.48
N TYR A 53 14.46 0.87 -2.56
CA TYR A 53 13.08 0.42 -2.54
C TYR A 53 12.67 -0.05 -1.14
N PRO A 54 11.37 0.04 -0.77
CA PRO A 54 10.91 -0.51 0.50
C PRO A 54 10.97 -2.04 0.45
N SER A 55 11.11 -2.71 1.59
CA SER A 55 10.96 -4.18 1.65
C SER A 55 9.50 -4.57 1.46
N ALA A 56 9.23 -5.81 1.06
CA ALA A 56 7.87 -6.34 0.99
C ALA A 56 7.09 -6.17 2.31
N GLU A 57 7.70 -6.42 3.48
CA GLU A 57 7.04 -6.23 4.78
C GLU A 57 6.61 -4.78 4.98
N ARG A 58 7.45 -3.82 4.56
CA ARG A 58 7.10 -2.41 4.62
C ARG A 58 5.95 -2.09 3.66
N VAL A 59 5.92 -2.66 2.45
CA VAL A 59 4.81 -2.47 1.50
C VAL A 59 3.50 -3.05 2.03
N ILE A 60 3.52 -4.24 2.61
CA ILE A 60 2.36 -4.86 3.27
C ILE A 60 1.88 -3.97 4.42
N ALA A 61 2.82 -3.47 5.22
CA ALA A 61 2.54 -2.57 6.32
C ALA A 61 1.96 -1.21 5.86
N LEU A 62 2.41 -0.70 4.72
CA LEU A 62 1.84 0.48 4.08
C LEU A 62 0.40 0.23 3.65
N HIS A 63 0.13 -0.90 3.00
CA HIS A 63 -1.23 -1.24 2.59
C HIS A 63 -2.18 -1.28 3.79
N ALA A 64 -1.85 -2.05 4.82
CA ALA A 64 -2.70 -2.17 5.98
C ALA A 64 -2.85 -0.84 6.74
N ASN A 65 -1.82 -0.01 6.81
CA ASN A 65 -1.92 1.33 7.38
C ASN A 65 -2.90 2.23 6.61
N GLN A 66 -2.89 2.18 5.28
CA GLN A 66 -3.82 2.97 4.46
C GLN A 66 -5.26 2.45 4.51
N CYS A 67 -5.46 1.15 4.80
CA CYS A 67 -6.78 0.56 4.98
C CYS A 67 -7.33 0.67 6.41
N GLY A 68 -6.63 1.33 7.33
CA GLY A 68 -7.08 1.50 8.72
C GLY A 68 -6.73 0.35 9.67
N GLY A 69 -5.83 -0.56 9.29
CA GLY A 69 -5.41 -1.69 10.11
C GLY A 69 -4.49 -1.30 11.27
N PHE A 70 -3.36 -0.63 10.98
CA PHE A 70 -2.35 -0.32 11.99
C PHE A 70 -1.47 0.88 11.64
N THR A 71 -0.83 1.48 12.63
CA THR A 71 0.10 2.60 12.45
C THR A 71 1.50 2.10 12.09
N LEU A 72 2.06 2.63 11.02
CA LEU A 72 3.43 2.36 10.61
C LEU A 72 4.43 3.17 11.44
N PRO A 73 5.51 2.55 11.96
CA PRO A 73 6.60 3.30 12.58
C PRO A 73 7.21 4.31 11.60
N PRO A 74 7.49 5.55 12.04
CA PRO A 74 8.13 6.54 11.21
C PRO A 74 9.55 6.09 10.87
N THR A 75 9.98 6.36 9.64
CA THR A 75 11.35 6.12 9.20
C THR A 75 11.89 7.40 8.59
N LYS A 76 13.19 7.66 8.82
CA LYS A 76 13.91 8.78 8.19
C LYS A 76 14.33 8.45 6.75
N ARG A 77 14.17 7.20 6.31
CA ARG A 77 14.58 6.74 4.99
C ARG A 77 13.54 7.09 3.94
N SER A 78 13.97 7.68 2.84
CA SER A 78 13.14 7.88 1.66
C SER A 78 13.24 6.66 0.75
N PHE A 79 12.08 6.16 0.32
CA PHE A 79 11.97 4.98 -0.54
C PHE A 79 11.33 5.37 -1.88
N LYS A 80 11.90 4.86 -2.97
CA LYS A 80 11.37 5.10 -4.31
C LYS A 80 9.99 4.45 -4.47
N GLY A 81 9.02 5.23 -4.93
CA GLY A 81 7.64 4.76 -5.18
C GLY A 81 6.77 4.61 -3.93
N GLU A 82 7.27 4.92 -2.73
CA GLU A 82 6.49 4.75 -1.49
C GLU A 82 5.25 5.68 -1.44
N ASN A 83 5.35 6.91 -1.96
CA ASN A 83 4.23 7.84 -1.94
C ASN A 83 3.11 7.38 -2.89
N GLU A 84 3.49 6.85 -4.05
CA GLU A 84 2.59 6.31 -5.05
C GLU A 84 1.94 5.02 -4.55
N LEU A 85 2.69 4.16 -3.86
CA LEU A 85 2.15 3.00 -3.14
C LEU A 85 1.11 3.44 -2.09
N LYS A 86 1.43 4.42 -1.23
CA LYS A 86 0.49 4.94 -0.22
C LYS A 86 -0.79 5.48 -0.87
N ALA A 87 -0.65 6.33 -1.89
CA ALA A 87 -1.78 6.92 -2.58
C ALA A 87 -2.65 5.84 -3.25
N PHE A 88 -2.01 4.84 -3.87
CA PHE A 88 -2.70 3.71 -4.47
C PHE A 88 -3.42 2.86 -3.44
N PHE A 89 -2.78 2.48 -2.32
CA PHE A 89 -3.44 1.68 -1.30
C PHE A 89 -4.61 2.43 -0.68
N LYS A 90 -4.46 3.72 -0.33
CA LYS A 90 -5.57 4.54 0.15
C LYS A 90 -6.75 4.54 -0.82
N PHE A 91 -6.47 4.65 -2.12
CA PHE A 91 -7.50 4.55 -3.15
C PHE A 91 -8.13 3.15 -3.21
N MET A 92 -7.33 2.09 -3.23
CA MET A 92 -7.80 0.71 -3.27
C MET A 92 -8.73 0.41 -2.10
N CYS A 93 -8.32 0.71 -0.86
CA CYS A 93 -9.10 0.42 0.35
C CYS A 93 -10.51 1.02 0.30
N LEU A 94 -10.66 2.17 -0.37
CA LEU A 94 -11.94 2.87 -0.48
C LEU A 94 -12.79 2.44 -1.69
N LYS A 95 -12.16 1.90 -2.74
CA LYS A 95 -12.80 1.73 -4.05
C LYS A 95 -12.87 0.30 -4.54
N VAL A 96 -12.16 -0.65 -3.93
CA VAL A 96 -12.12 -2.04 -4.41
C VAL A 96 -13.49 -2.71 -4.42
N SER A 97 -14.40 -2.37 -3.52
CA SER A 97 -15.76 -2.92 -3.49
C SER A 97 -16.72 -2.23 -4.47
N THR A 98 -16.52 -0.95 -4.76
CA THR A 98 -17.46 -0.14 -5.57
C THR A 98 -17.04 0.00 -7.02
N ASP A 99 -15.73 0.07 -7.28
CA ASP A 99 -15.14 0.29 -8.60
C ASP A 99 -13.80 -0.47 -8.75
N PRO A 100 -13.83 -1.81 -8.73
CA PRO A 100 -12.63 -2.64 -8.83
C PRO A 100 -11.92 -2.51 -10.19
N ASN A 101 -12.63 -2.11 -11.27
CA ASN A 101 -12.02 -1.92 -12.59
C ASN A 101 -11.05 -0.72 -12.61
N THR A 102 -11.44 0.41 -12.02
CA THR A 102 -10.53 1.55 -11.88
C THR A 102 -9.36 1.24 -10.94
N VAL A 103 -9.60 0.49 -9.87
CA VAL A 103 -8.53 0.01 -8.97
C VAL A 103 -7.52 -0.84 -9.76
N MET A 104 -7.98 -1.82 -10.55
CA MET A 104 -7.11 -2.63 -11.41
C MET A 104 -6.29 -1.77 -12.36
N THR A 105 -6.92 -0.81 -13.04
CA THR A 105 -6.25 0.08 -13.98
C THR A 105 -5.13 0.88 -13.31
N LYS A 106 -5.37 1.38 -12.09
CA LYS A 106 -4.34 2.11 -11.32
C LYS A 106 -3.23 1.17 -10.84
N LEU A 107 -3.54 -0.07 -10.45
CA LEU A 107 -2.55 -1.06 -10.07
C LEU A 107 -1.61 -1.39 -11.23
N LEU A 108 -2.14 -1.61 -12.43
CA LEU A 108 -1.33 -1.88 -13.62
C LEU A 108 -0.40 -0.71 -13.94
N LYS A 109 -0.88 0.54 -13.81
CA LYS A 109 -0.04 1.73 -13.97
C LYS A 109 1.08 1.80 -12.93
N LEU A 110 0.78 1.52 -11.66
CA LEU A 110 1.76 1.50 -10.58
C LEU A 110 2.83 0.42 -10.78
N ASP A 111 2.41 -0.78 -11.18
CA ASP A 111 3.30 -1.91 -11.42
C ASP A 111 4.31 -1.63 -12.56
N LEU A 112 3.88 -0.90 -13.59
CA LEU A 112 4.73 -0.51 -14.72
C LEU A 112 5.58 0.75 -14.46
N ALA A 113 5.21 1.57 -13.46
CA ALA A 113 5.86 2.85 -13.22
C ALA A 113 7.27 2.74 -12.59
N TYR A 114 7.60 1.60 -11.99
CA TYR A 114 8.87 1.40 -11.30
C TYR A 114 9.45 0.02 -11.58
N PHE A 115 10.78 -0.06 -11.57
CA PHE A 115 11.48 -1.34 -11.53
C PHE A 115 11.42 -1.94 -10.12
N TRP A 116 10.27 -2.51 -9.78
CA TRP A 116 10.05 -3.09 -8.46
C TRP A 116 10.97 -4.30 -8.21
N PRO A 117 11.51 -4.45 -6.99
CA PRO A 117 12.06 -5.72 -6.51
C PRO A 117 11.05 -6.87 -6.61
N ASP A 118 11.54 -8.10 -6.75
CA ASP A 118 10.68 -9.26 -7.07
C ASP A 118 9.68 -9.61 -5.96
N ASP A 119 10.06 -9.41 -4.69
CA ASP A 119 9.18 -9.56 -3.54
C ASP A 119 7.99 -8.58 -3.59
N ILE A 120 8.24 -7.32 -4.00
CA ILE A 120 7.19 -6.32 -4.22
C ILE A 120 6.35 -6.69 -5.45
N LYS A 121 6.96 -7.13 -6.55
CA LYS A 121 6.21 -7.59 -7.74
C LYS A 121 5.25 -8.72 -7.39
N GLN A 122 5.71 -9.70 -6.61
CA GLN A 122 4.89 -10.81 -6.15
C GLN A 122 3.69 -10.30 -5.33
N TYR A 123 3.93 -9.33 -4.44
CA TYR A 123 2.85 -8.71 -3.69
C TYR A 123 1.85 -7.96 -4.58
N LEU A 124 2.32 -7.13 -5.51
CA LEU A 124 1.44 -6.43 -6.47
C LEU A 124 0.67 -7.41 -7.35
N TRP A 125 1.29 -8.53 -7.74
CA TRP A 125 0.63 -9.60 -8.47
C TRP A 125 -0.51 -10.23 -7.65
N LEU A 126 -0.30 -10.50 -6.36
CA LEU A 126 -1.36 -11.00 -5.47
C LEU A 126 -2.53 -10.02 -5.38
N GLN A 127 -2.24 -8.71 -5.30
CA GLN A 127 -3.28 -7.68 -5.32
C GLN A 127 -4.09 -7.71 -6.64
N LYS A 128 -3.45 -7.95 -7.79
CA LYS A 128 -4.16 -8.12 -9.08
C LYS A 128 -5.10 -9.33 -9.04
N GLN A 129 -4.68 -10.44 -8.47
CA GLN A 129 -5.54 -11.62 -8.34
C GLN A 129 -6.78 -11.31 -7.50
N GLN A 130 -6.57 -10.67 -6.34
CA GLN A 130 -7.67 -10.27 -5.45
C GLN A 130 -8.66 -9.33 -6.14
N ILE A 131 -8.18 -8.31 -6.84
CA ILE A 131 -9.06 -7.37 -7.54
C ILE A 131 -9.80 -8.06 -8.69
N THR A 132 -9.17 -9.00 -9.38
CA THR A 132 -9.82 -9.78 -10.44
C THR A 132 -11.02 -10.57 -9.90
N LEU A 133 -10.86 -11.19 -8.73
CA LEU A 133 -11.96 -11.88 -8.05
C LEU A 133 -13.12 -10.92 -7.73
N GLN A 134 -12.82 -9.71 -7.27
CA GLN A 134 -13.84 -8.67 -7.01
C GLN A 134 -14.56 -8.23 -8.28
N ILE A 135 -13.84 -8.04 -9.39
CA ILE A 135 -14.44 -7.72 -10.70
C ILE A 135 -15.42 -8.82 -11.12
N ASN A 136 -15.01 -10.08 -10.98
CA ASN A 136 -15.82 -11.21 -11.39
C ASN A 136 -17.08 -11.35 -10.52
N ALA A 137 -16.93 -11.23 -9.19
CA ALA A 137 -18.06 -11.23 -8.27
C ALA A 137 -19.08 -10.12 -8.59
N GLN A 138 -18.61 -8.92 -8.92
CA GLN A 138 -19.50 -7.81 -9.31
C GLN A 138 -20.25 -8.10 -10.62
N LYS A 139 -19.59 -8.70 -11.61
CA LYS A 139 -20.23 -9.10 -12.89
C LYS A 139 -21.29 -10.17 -12.67
N GLU A 140 -21.01 -11.16 -11.83
CA GLU A 140 -21.97 -12.21 -11.48
C GLU A 140 -23.19 -11.62 -10.74
N GLN A 141 -22.96 -10.73 -9.79
CA GLN A 141 -24.04 -10.04 -9.06
C GLN A 141 -24.92 -9.20 -10.00
N GLN A 142 -24.33 -8.47 -10.95
CA GLN A 142 -25.08 -7.71 -11.95
C GLN A 142 -25.91 -8.63 -12.85
N THR A 143 -25.34 -9.76 -13.26
CA THR A 143 -26.04 -10.75 -14.09
C THR A 143 -27.25 -11.31 -13.35
N LEU A 144 -27.09 -11.66 -12.09
CA LEU A 144 -28.18 -12.13 -11.22
C LEU A 144 -29.28 -11.07 -11.06
N ASN A 145 -28.91 -9.81 -10.79
CA ASN A 145 -29.86 -8.71 -10.65
C ASN A 145 -30.66 -8.48 -11.95
N ASN A 146 -30.01 -8.54 -13.10
CA ASN A 146 -30.68 -8.41 -14.40
C ASN A 146 -31.66 -9.57 -14.67
N GLN A 147 -31.29 -10.79 -14.28
CA GLN A 147 -32.19 -11.95 -14.37
C GLN A 147 -33.40 -11.79 -13.45
N MET A 148 -33.17 -11.40 -12.20
CA MET A 148 -34.23 -11.15 -11.22
C MET A 148 -35.21 -10.08 -11.71
N GLN A 149 -34.71 -8.97 -12.26
CA GLN A 149 -35.54 -7.91 -12.81
C GLN A 149 -36.41 -8.40 -13.97
N LYS A 150 -35.86 -9.22 -14.87
CA LYS A 150 -36.64 -9.83 -15.96
C LYS A 150 -37.72 -10.77 -15.43
N THR A 151 -37.40 -11.59 -14.44
CA THR A 151 -38.37 -12.51 -13.82
C THR A 151 -39.51 -11.73 -13.15
N LEU A 152 -39.19 -10.67 -12.39
CA LEU A 152 -40.19 -9.84 -11.74
C LEU A 152 -41.08 -9.10 -12.75
N SER A 153 -40.49 -8.56 -13.83
CA SER A 153 -41.25 -7.93 -14.91
C SER A 153 -42.19 -8.94 -15.59
N SER A 154 -41.71 -10.14 -15.91
CA SER A 154 -42.53 -11.19 -16.51
C SER A 154 -43.65 -11.64 -15.58
N LEU A 155 -43.41 -11.69 -14.27
CA LEU A 155 -44.45 -12.04 -13.29
C LEU A 155 -45.55 -10.96 -13.25
N ALA A 156 -45.17 -9.69 -13.26
CA ALA A 156 -46.11 -8.58 -13.32
C ALA A 156 -46.95 -8.59 -14.61
N ASP A 157 -46.34 -8.91 -15.76
CA ASP A 157 -47.06 -9.04 -17.03
C ASP A 157 -48.07 -10.20 -16.99
N ILE A 158 -47.71 -11.33 -16.37
CA ILE A 158 -48.62 -12.46 -16.16
C ILE A 158 -49.78 -12.06 -15.25
N GLU A 159 -49.51 -11.36 -14.16
CA GLU A 159 -50.55 -10.88 -13.23
C GLU A 159 -51.55 -9.96 -13.95
N GLN A 160 -51.07 -9.01 -14.75
CA GLN A 160 -51.96 -8.15 -15.55
C GLN A 160 -52.80 -8.94 -16.55
N GLN A 161 -52.23 -9.94 -17.23
CA GLN A 161 -53.00 -10.79 -18.14
C GLN A 161 -54.08 -11.61 -17.42
N LEU A 162 -53.81 -12.05 -16.19
CA LEU A 162 -54.79 -12.78 -15.38
C LEU A 162 -55.94 -11.87 -14.95
N LEU A 163 -55.64 -10.65 -14.48
CA LEU A 163 -56.67 -9.66 -14.12
C LEU A 163 -57.60 -9.35 -15.30
N LEU A 164 -57.03 -9.10 -16.49
CA LEU A 164 -57.83 -8.84 -17.70
C LEU A 164 -58.75 -10.01 -18.07
N ARG A 165 -58.29 -11.25 -17.87
CA ARG A 165 -59.09 -12.46 -18.13
C ARG A 165 -60.18 -12.68 -17.09
N GLU A 166 -59.97 -12.25 -15.85
CA GLU A 166 -60.98 -12.26 -14.79
C GLU A 166 -62.11 -11.28 -15.17
N ASP A 167 -61.76 -10.04 -15.53
CA ASP A 167 -62.72 -8.99 -15.92
C ASP A 167 -63.56 -9.37 -17.15
N THR A 168 -63.00 -10.13 -18.10
CA THR A 168 -63.75 -10.57 -19.29
C THR A 168 -64.68 -11.76 -19.06
N LYS A 169 -64.52 -12.52 -17.97
CA LYS A 169 -65.42 -13.65 -17.64
C LYS A 169 -66.68 -13.22 -16.90
N GLU A 170 -66.66 -12.03 -16.28
CA GLU A 170 -67.78 -11.46 -15.52
C GLU A 170 -68.76 -10.63 -16.41
N GLN A 171 -68.54 -10.57 -17.73
CA GLN A 171 -69.45 -9.99 -18.73
C GLN A 171 -70.17 -11.08 -19.54
#